data_AF-A0A0C2T281-F1
#
_entry.id   AF-A0A0C2T281-F1
#
_cell.length_a   1.000
_cell.length_b   1.000
_cell.length_c   1.000
_cell.angle_alpha   90.00
_cell.angle_beta   90.00
_cell.angle_gamma   90.00
#
_symmetry.space_group_name_H-M   'P 1'
#
loop_
_entity.id
_entity.type
_entity.pdbx_description
1 polymer ?
#
loop_
_entity_poly.entity_id
_entity_poly.type
_entity_poly.pdbx_seq_one_letter_code
_entity_poly.pdbx_strand_id
1 'polypeptide(L)'
;DNYVNPDKFDGFRFERLRAQEGEETKHQLLSLGVDYVLFGHGRHACPGQFFVVNELKVMLAHVLLNYDIKMADGGGRPKDWQFGIFTGPDTNAKILFRKRRT
;
A
#
# COMPACT_ATOMS: atom_id res chain seq x y z
N ASP A 1 3.72 -13.64 13.42
CA ASP A 1 2.78 -13.89 14.52
C ASP A 1 1.57 -12.94 14.51
N ASN A 2 1.72 -11.68 14.11
CA ASN A 2 0.62 -10.69 14.11
C ASN A 2 -0.45 -10.86 13.01
N TYR A 3 -0.10 -11.47 11.86
CA TYR A 3 -1.02 -11.63 10.73
C TYR A 3 -0.98 -13.05 10.17
N VAL A 4 -2.14 -13.57 9.75
CA VAL A 4 -2.25 -14.84 9.02
C VAL A 4 -1.72 -14.67 7.59
N ASN A 5 -0.82 -15.54 7.13
CA ASN A 5 -0.17 -15.44 5.81
C ASN A 5 0.42 -14.04 5.52
N PRO A 6 1.38 -13.56 6.33
CA PRO A 6 1.91 -12.19 6.23
C PRO A 6 2.70 -11.94 4.94
N ASP A 7 3.21 -13.00 4.32
CA ASP A 7 3.93 -13.02 3.04
C ASP A 7 3.02 -12.86 1.83
N LYS A 8 1.70 -12.99 2.00
CA LYS A 8 0.71 -12.85 0.92
C LYS A 8 0.03 -11.49 0.96
N PHE A 9 0.04 -10.81 -0.18
CA PHE A 9 -0.75 -9.61 -0.39
C PHE A 9 -2.25 -9.95 -0.39
N ASP A 10 -2.98 -9.36 0.54
CA ASP A 10 -4.43 -9.47 0.67
C ASP A 10 -5.02 -8.07 0.81
N GLY A 11 -5.59 -7.57 -0.29
CA GLY A 11 -6.11 -6.21 -0.39
C GLY A 11 -7.29 -5.92 0.56
N PHE A 12 -7.95 -6.96 1.07
CA PHE A 12 -9.12 -6.82 1.95
C PHE A 12 -8.80 -7.15 3.41
N ARG A 13 -7.56 -7.53 3.75
CA ARG A 13 -7.14 -7.88 5.11
C ARG A 13 -7.60 -6.85 6.14
N PHE A 14 -7.23 -5.59 5.94
CA PHE A 14 -7.52 -4.53 6.90
C PHE A 14 -8.97 -4.06 6.87
N GLU A 15 -9.71 -4.31 5.79
CA GLU A 15 -11.15 -4.07 5.75
C GLU A 15 -11.86 -5.04 6.69
N ARG A 16 -11.58 -6.34 6.58
CA ARG A 16 -12.16 -7.37 7.45
C ARG A 16 -11.77 -7.21 8.92
N LEU A 17 -10.57 -6.72 9.22
CA LEU A 17 -10.17 -6.43 10.60
C LEU A 17 -10.98 -5.28 11.20
N ARG A 18 -11.26 -4.21 10.43
CA ARG A 18 -12.09 -3.08 10.90
C ARG A 18 -13.57 -3.42 11.05
N ALA A 19 -14.03 -4.50 10.42
CA ALA A 19 -15.41 -4.97 10.56
C ALA A 19 -15.67 -5.69 11.89
N GLN A 20 -14.62 -5.97 12.69
CA GLN A 20 -14.76 -6.53 14.03
C GLN A 20 -15.18 -5.44 15.02
N GLU A 21 -16.04 -5.82 15.97
CA GLU A 21 -16.53 -4.91 17.00
C GLU A 21 -15.37 -4.33 17.83
N GLY A 22 -15.28 -3.00 17.90
CA GLY A 22 -14.25 -2.28 18.64
C GLY A 22 -12.93 -2.05 17.88
N GLU A 23 -12.84 -2.46 16.61
CA GLU A 23 -11.65 -2.32 15.75
C GLU A 23 -11.83 -1.32 14.59
N GLU A 24 -12.94 -0.59 14.57
CA GLU A 24 -13.38 0.25 13.45
C GLU A 24 -12.36 1.36 13.10
N THR A 25 -11.58 1.79 14.09
CA THR A 25 -10.60 2.88 13.97
C THR A 25 -9.14 2.43 13.95
N LYS A 26 -8.82 1.19 14.38
CA LYS A 26 -7.42 0.78 14.63
C LYS A 26 -6.64 0.39 13.39
N HIS A 27 -7.30 -0.11 12.35
CA HIS A 27 -6.62 -0.63 11.15
C HIS A 27 -6.75 0.30 9.93
N GLN A 28 -6.83 1.60 10.17
CA GLN A 28 -6.78 2.61 9.11
C GLN A 28 -5.33 2.86 8.69
N LEU A 29 -5.11 3.31 7.46
CA LEU A 29 -3.76 3.60 6.94
C LEU A 29 -3.02 4.68 7.75
N LEU A 30 -3.77 5.57 8.42
CA LEU A 30 -3.23 6.62 9.31
C LEU A 30 -3.07 6.17 10.77
N SER A 31 -3.48 4.95 11.09
CA SER A 31 -3.39 4.47 12.47
C SER A 31 -1.93 4.28 12.86
N LEU A 32 -1.56 4.88 13.99
CA LEU A 32 -0.25 4.74 14.59
C LEU A 32 -0.28 3.61 15.63
N GLY A 33 -0.66 2.40 15.20
CA GLY A 33 -0.64 1.22 16.05
C GLY A 33 0.78 0.69 16.26
N VAL A 34 1.01 0.03 17.39
CA VAL A 34 2.30 -0.67 17.64
C VAL A 34 2.41 -2.00 16.89
N ASP A 35 1.28 -2.50 16.39
CA ASP A 35 1.16 -3.68 15.54
C ASP A 35 1.53 -3.42 14.07
N TYR A 36 1.42 -2.17 13.61
CA TYR A 36 1.72 -1.76 12.24
C TYR A 36 2.35 -0.36 12.17
N VAL A 37 3.69 -0.31 12.20
CA VAL A 37 4.48 0.92 12.43
C VAL A 37 4.96 1.56 11.11
N LEU A 38 4.06 1.74 10.13
CA LEU A 38 4.43 2.26 8.81
C LEU A 38 5.01 3.69 8.86
N PHE A 39 4.44 4.54 9.71
CA PHE A 39 4.83 5.95 9.85
C PHE A 39 5.60 6.21 11.15
N GLY A 40 6.11 5.20 11.85
CA GLY A 40 6.63 5.39 13.21
C GLY A 40 5.53 5.46 14.26
N HIS A 41 5.86 5.86 15.48
CA HIS A 41 4.90 5.99 16.59
C HIS A 41 5.32 7.09 17.58
N GLY A 42 4.35 7.65 18.31
CA GLY A 42 4.59 8.67 19.33
C GLY A 42 5.32 9.90 18.80
N ARG A 43 6.34 10.37 19.54
CA ARG A 43 7.14 11.57 19.18
C ARG A 43 7.91 11.43 17.86
N HIS A 44 8.14 10.21 17.38
CA HIS A 44 8.87 9.92 16.15
C HIS A 44 7.96 9.52 15.00
N ALA A 45 6.65 9.69 15.14
CA ALA A 45 5.73 9.51 14.03
C ALA A 45 6.03 10.53 12.92
N CYS A 46 5.93 10.06 11.67
CA CYS A 46 6.18 10.85 10.47
C CYS A 46 5.15 11.99 10.41
N PRO A 47 5.57 13.26 10.45
CA PRO A 47 4.63 14.38 10.42
C PRO A 47 3.89 14.49 9.08
N GLY A 48 4.43 13.89 8.02
CA GLY A 48 3.85 13.89 6.67
C GLY A 48 2.76 12.83 6.42
N GLN A 49 2.43 11.97 7.39
CA GLN A 49 1.52 10.84 7.18
C GLN A 49 0.15 11.24 6.60
N PHE A 50 -0.42 12.35 7.08
CA PHE A 50 -1.73 12.84 6.63
C PHE A 50 -1.70 13.29 5.16
N PHE A 51 -0.59 13.93 4.77
CA PHE A 51 -0.40 14.39 3.40
C PHE A 51 -0.21 13.20 2.46
N VAL A 52 0.76 12.32 2.76
CA VAL A 52 1.12 11.17 1.91
C VAL A 52 -0.05 10.21 1.73
N VAL A 53 -0.86 9.96 2.77
CA VAL A 53 -2.03 9.07 2.64
C VAL A 53 -3.07 9.61 1.67
N ASN A 54 -3.34 10.92 1.72
CA ASN A 54 -4.28 11.54 0.80
C ASN A 54 -3.73 11.59 -0.62
N GLU A 55 -2.45 11.95 -0.77
CA GLU A 55 -1.77 11.97 -2.06
C GLU A 55 -1.80 10.58 -2.71
N LEU A 56 -1.48 9.52 -1.96
CA LEU A 56 -1.49 8.14 -2.45
C LEU A 56 -2.89 7.71 -2.92
N LYS A 57 -3.93 8.05 -2.16
CA LYS A 57 -5.33 7.75 -2.54
C LYS A 57 -5.72 8.47 -3.83
N VAL A 58 -5.38 9.75 -3.96
CA VAL A 58 -5.68 10.55 -5.15
C VAL A 58 -4.91 10.00 -6.37
N MET A 59 -3.62 9.71 -6.24
CA MET A 59 -2.82 9.11 -7.30
C MET A 59 -3.40 7.76 -7.75
N LEU A 60 -3.73 6.88 -6.81
CA LEU A 60 -4.31 5.57 -7.12
C LEU A 60 -5.67 5.69 -7.81
N ALA A 61 -6.56 6.55 -7.29
CA ALA A 61 -7.85 6.81 -7.92
C ALA A 61 -7.69 7.37 -9.34
N HIS A 62 -6.76 8.31 -9.54
CA HIS A 62 -6.46 8.85 -10.86
C HIS A 62 -5.99 7.77 -11.84
N VAL A 63 -5.07 6.91 -11.42
CA VAL A 63 -4.58 5.79 -12.25
C VAL A 63 -5.72 4.83 -12.59
N LEU A 64 -6.49 4.40 -11.59
CA LEU A 64 -7.58 3.43 -11.76
C LEU A 64 -8.72 3.94 -12.63
N LEU A 65 -9.02 5.24 -12.59
CA LEU A 65 -10.11 5.84 -13.37
C LEU A 65 -9.68 6.13 -14.82
N ASN A 66 -8.43 6.55 -15.03
CA ASN A 66 -8.00 7.13 -16.31
C ASN A 66 -7.14 6.19 -17.16
N TYR A 67 -6.63 5.08 -16.60
CA TYR A 67 -5.68 4.22 -17.31
C TYR A 67 -6.02 2.73 -17.18
N ASP A 68 -5.72 1.99 -18.24
CA ASP A 68 -5.48 0.55 -18.16
C ASP A 68 -3.99 0.32 -17.97
N ILE A 69 -3.65 -0.51 -16.99
CA ILE A 69 -2.27 -0.83 -16.65
C ILE A 69 -2.02 -2.33 -16.76
N LYS A 70 -0.83 -2.71 -17.23
CA LYS A 70 -0.35 -4.09 -17.17
C LYS A 70 1.18 -4.14 -17.13
N MET A 71 1.73 -5.24 -16.65
CA MET A 71 3.16 -5.51 -16.77
C MET A 71 3.52 -5.76 -18.24
N ALA A 72 4.66 -5.23 -18.70
CA ALA A 72 5.07 -5.34 -20.09
C ALA A 72 5.41 -6.78 -20.50
N ASP A 73 5.94 -7.57 -19.56
CA ASP A 73 6.24 -8.99 -19.73
C ASP A 73 5.00 -9.89 -19.60
N GLY A 74 3.83 -9.33 -19.29
CA GLY A 74 2.60 -10.09 -19.01
C GLY A 74 2.65 -10.87 -17.69
N GLY A 75 3.72 -10.72 -16.92
CA GLY A 75 3.93 -11.38 -15.64
C GLY A 75 3.19 -10.72 -14.49
N GLY A 76 3.36 -11.30 -13.29
CA GLY A 76 2.88 -10.72 -12.05
C GLY A 76 3.78 -9.59 -11.53
N ARG A 77 3.57 -9.19 -10.27
CA ARG A 77 4.43 -8.22 -9.60
C ARG A 77 5.88 -8.76 -9.54
N PRO A 78 6.89 -8.02 -10.02
CA PRO A 78 8.29 -8.41 -9.90
C PRO A 78 8.74 -8.46 -8.44
N LYS A 79 9.84 -9.17 -8.17
CA LYS A 79 10.44 -9.21 -6.84
C LYS A 79 11.02 -7.84 -6.48
N ASP A 80 10.81 -7.41 -5.25
CA ASP A 80 11.39 -6.17 -4.74
C ASP A 80 12.93 -6.27 -4.66
N TRP A 81 13.62 -5.13 -4.82
CA TRP A 81 15.01 -5.02 -4.40
C TRP A 81 15.08 -4.69 -2.91
N GLN A 82 16.17 -5.07 -2.26
CA GLN A 82 16.38 -4.82 -0.84
C GLN A 82 17.81 -4.34 -0.58
N PHE A 83 17.97 -3.30 0.23
CA PHE A 83 19.24 -2.81 0.76
C PHE A 83 19.10 -2.53 2.26
N GLY A 84 19.61 -3.44 3.10
CA GLY A 84 19.39 -3.39 4.54
C GLY A 84 17.89 -3.45 4.86
N ILE A 85 17.37 -2.42 5.52
CA ILE A 85 15.95 -2.28 5.88
C ILE A 85 15.10 -1.64 4.77
N PHE A 86 15.74 -1.12 3.71
CA PHE A 86 15.04 -0.49 2.61
C PHE A 86 14.60 -1.56 1.61
N THR A 87 13.32 -1.55 1.27
CA THR A 87 12.72 -2.40 0.23
C THR A 87 12.07 -1.49 -0.80
N GLY A 88 12.29 -1.76 -2.07
CA GLY A 88 11.73 -0.97 -3.16
C GLY A 88 11.35 -1.82 -4.38
N PRO A 89 10.52 -1.27 -5.29
CA PRO A 89 10.11 -1.98 -6.49
C PRO A 89 11.30 -2.18 -7.44
N ASP A 90 11.32 -3.27 -8.20
CA ASP A 90 12.30 -3.51 -9.27
C ASP A 90 12.37 -2.31 -10.22
N THR A 91 13.53 -1.68 -10.31
CA THR A 91 13.77 -0.47 -11.11
C THR A 91 13.87 -0.75 -12.61
N ASN A 92 14.00 -2.01 -13.02
CA ASN A 92 14.00 -2.43 -14.42
C ASN A 92 12.60 -2.88 -14.90
N ALA A 93 11.65 -3.04 -13.99
CA ALA A 93 10.30 -3.45 -14.32
C ALA A 93 9.63 -2.41 -15.23
N LYS A 94 9.01 -2.90 -16.32
CA LYS A 94 8.29 -2.05 -17.27
C LYS A 94 6.79 -2.24 -17.10
N ILE A 95 6.09 -1.12 -16.94
CA ILE A 95 4.64 -1.07 -16.82
C ILE A 95 4.11 -0.33 -18.05
N LEU A 96 3.10 -0.91 -18.70
CA LEU A 96 2.42 -0.31 -19.83
C LEU A 96 1.20 0.46 -19.33
N PHE A 97 1.06 1.70 -19.78
CA PHE A 97 -0.08 2.56 -19.50
C PHE A 97 -0.84 2.85 -20.79
N ARG A 98 -2.16 2.66 -20.77
CA ARG A 98 -3.05 3.11 -21.84
C ARG A 98 -4.12 4.02 -21.25
N LYS A 99 -4.19 5.27 -21.71
CA LYS A 99 -5.26 6.18 -21.31
C LYS A 99 -6.61 5.62 -21.79
N ARG A 100 -7.60 5.56 -20.90
CA ARG A 100 -8.97 5.17 -21.23
C ARG A 100 -9.64 6.30 -22.02
N ARG A 101 -10.40 5.93 -23.06
CA ARG A 101 -11.33 6.85 -23.68
C ARG A 101 -12.58 6.84 -22.81
N THR A 102 -12.81 7.95 -22.10
CA THR A 102 -14.12 8.28 -21.53
C THR A 102 -15.14 8.42 -22.63
#